data_AF-A0A4Q6C6P0-F1
#
_entry.id   AF-A0A4Q6C6P0-F1
#
_cell.length_a   1.000
_cell.length_b   1.000
_cell.length_c   1.000
_cell.angle_alpha   90.00
_cell.angle_beta   90.00
_cell.angle_gamma   90.00
#
_symmetry.space_group_name_H-M   'P 1'
#
loop_
_entity.id
_entity.type
_entity.pdbx_description
1 polymer ?
#
loop_
_entity_poly.entity_id
_entity_poly.type
_entity_poly.pdbx_seq_one_letter_code
_entity_poly.pdbx_strand_id
1 'polypeptide(L)'
;NPVAHPDLVIKDILKDQITLWRTRGCENPDVLMIEPSLMQTQELVRKLAKKGFIFKRTLTSPSLEVLAQLLTAGTGYALLPERVIRALAHEKFEKVPEAPAFQDRIAMIFKKEFTKTARGKAVVQALARIK
;
A
#
# COMPACT_ATOMS: atom_id res chain seq x y z
N ASN A 1 -11.31 4.09 5.83
CA ASN A 1 -11.66 5.39 5.20
C ASN A 1 -12.52 6.20 6.15
N PRO A 2 -12.26 7.51 6.29
CA PRO A 2 -13.02 8.37 7.20
C PRO A 2 -14.50 8.39 6.82
N VAL A 3 -15.36 8.52 7.83
CA VAL A 3 -16.80 8.74 7.63
C VAL A 3 -16.99 10.20 7.23
N ALA A 4 -17.87 10.45 6.25
CA ALA A 4 -18.21 11.81 5.85
C ALA A 4 -18.77 12.58 7.04
N HIS A 5 -18.20 13.76 7.31
CA HIS A 5 -18.62 14.64 8.40
C HIS A 5 -18.78 16.06 7.84
N PRO A 6 -19.82 16.83 8.24
CA PRO A 6 -20.05 18.18 7.73
C PRO A 6 -18.85 19.13 7.86
N ASP A 7 -18.02 18.95 8.88
CA ASP A 7 -16.84 19.80 9.14
C ASP A 7 -15.57 19.34 8.42
N LEU A 8 -15.59 18.14 7.84
CA LEU A 8 -14.46 17.58 7.11
C LEU A 8 -14.62 17.81 5.61
N VAL A 9 -13.54 18.27 4.99
CA VAL A 9 -13.35 18.22 3.55
C VAL A 9 -12.53 16.97 3.26
N ILE A 10 -13.07 16.08 2.44
CA ILE A 10 -12.40 14.87 1.95
C ILE A 10 -12.21 15.06 0.45
N LYS A 11 -10.95 15.09 0.00
CA LYS A 11 -10.61 15.24 -1.41
C LYS A 11 -9.67 14.11 -1.83
N ASP A 12 -10.16 13.24 -2.71
CA ASP A 12 -9.35 12.20 -3.34
C ASP A 12 -8.18 12.86 -4.10
N ILE A 13 -6.97 12.35 -3.88
CA ILE A 13 -5.75 12.82 -4.56
C ILE A 13 -5.34 11.76 -5.58
N LEU A 14 -5.26 10.50 -5.15
CA LEU A 14 -4.66 9.43 -5.93
C LEU A 14 -5.39 8.11 -5.71
N LYS A 15 -5.24 7.21 -6.67
CA LYS A 15 -5.55 5.79 -6.50
C LYS A 15 -4.25 5.05 -6.23
N ASP A 16 -4.32 4.05 -5.38
CA ASP A 16 -3.23 3.11 -5.15
C ASP A 16 -3.80 1.69 -5.18
N GLN A 17 -2.93 0.70 -5.24
CA GLN A 17 -3.32 -0.70 -5.26
C GLN A 17 -2.39 -1.50 -4.36
N ILE A 18 -2.99 -2.25 -3.45
CA ILE A 18 -2.28 -3.26 -2.67
C ILE A 18 -2.48 -4.60 -3.35
N THR A 19 -1.38 -5.29 -3.65
CA THR A 19 -1.39 -6.60 -4.32
C THR A 19 -0.16 -7.39 -3.90
N LEU A 20 -0.07 -8.64 -4.36
CA LEU A 20 1.09 -9.49 -4.16
C LEU A 20 2.20 -9.16 -5.17
N TRP A 21 3.41 -8.99 -4.64
CA TRP A 21 4.62 -8.67 -5.39
C TRP A 21 5.72 -9.68 -5.09
N ARG A 22 6.63 -9.84 -6.05
CA ARG A 22 7.88 -10.60 -5.91
C ARG A 22 9.00 -9.91 -6.69
N THR A 23 10.24 -10.24 -6.40
CA THR A 23 11.38 -9.95 -7.29
C THR A 23 11.68 -11.17 -8.16
N ARG A 24 12.40 -10.96 -9.28
CA ARG A 24 12.84 -12.06 -10.15
C ARG A 24 13.78 -13.03 -9.42
N GLY A 25 14.64 -12.51 -8.54
CA GLY A 25 15.58 -13.27 -7.73
C GLY A 25 15.00 -13.78 -6.41
N CYS A 26 13.70 -14.05 -6.33
CA CYS A 26 13.09 -14.54 -5.09
C CYS A 26 13.66 -15.91 -4.68
N GLU A 27 14.37 -15.95 -3.55
CA GLU A 27 15.00 -17.16 -3.01
C GLU A 27 14.05 -18.01 -2.16
N ASN A 28 13.04 -17.38 -1.54
CA ASN A 28 12.15 -18.02 -0.57
C ASN A 28 10.66 -17.90 -0.99
N PRO A 29 10.22 -18.65 -2.02
CA PRO A 29 8.89 -18.47 -2.58
C PRO A 29 7.74 -18.93 -1.68
N ASP A 30 8.03 -19.65 -0.60
CA ASP A 30 7.06 -20.10 0.40
C ASP A 30 6.85 -19.10 1.55
N VAL A 31 7.53 -17.95 1.52
CA VAL A 31 7.43 -16.88 2.52
C VAL A 31 6.52 -15.76 2.02
N LEU A 32 5.51 -15.43 2.82
CA LEU A 32 4.67 -14.25 2.64
C LEU A 32 5.02 -13.16 3.65
N MET A 33 5.29 -11.97 3.17
CA MET A 33 5.66 -10.80 3.97
C MET A 33 4.49 -9.81 4.01
N ILE A 34 4.07 -9.43 5.22
CA ILE A 34 2.90 -8.58 5.41
C ILE A 34 3.11 -7.51 6.49
N GLU A 35 2.41 -6.40 6.33
CA GLU A 35 2.11 -5.50 7.44
C GLU A 35 0.79 -5.99 8.08
N PRO A 36 0.80 -6.40 9.36
CA PRO A 36 -0.32 -7.10 9.98
C PRO A 36 -1.46 -6.18 10.45
N SER A 37 -1.22 -4.89 10.70
CA SER A 37 -2.21 -3.93 11.23
C SER A 37 -3.08 -3.27 10.15
N LEU A 38 -2.68 -3.35 8.88
CA LEU A 38 -3.44 -2.92 7.73
C LEU A 38 -4.58 -3.91 7.46
N MET A 39 -5.81 -3.46 7.71
CA MET A 39 -7.03 -4.26 7.52
C MET A 39 -7.13 -4.88 6.11
N GLN A 40 -6.72 -4.13 5.09
CA GLN A 40 -6.72 -4.54 3.69
C GLN A 40 -5.83 -5.76 3.45
N THR A 41 -4.70 -5.85 4.17
CA THR A 41 -3.74 -6.95 4.05
C THR A 41 -4.36 -8.27 4.51
N GLN A 42 -5.08 -8.27 5.63
CA GLN A 42 -5.74 -9.47 6.15
C GLN A 42 -6.81 -10.01 5.19
N GLU A 43 -7.56 -9.11 4.55
CA GLU A 43 -8.52 -9.49 3.51
C GLU A 43 -7.84 -10.13 2.30
N LEU A 44 -6.72 -9.55 1.85
CA LEU A 44 -5.93 -10.07 0.73
C LEU A 44 -5.31 -11.43 1.03
N VAL A 45 -4.80 -11.66 2.24
CA VAL A 45 -4.30 -12.98 2.69
C VAL A 45 -5.39 -14.05 2.54
N ARG A 46 -6.61 -13.77 2.98
CA ARG A 46 -7.74 -14.71 2.83
C ARG A 46 -8.10 -14.96 1.36
N LYS A 47 -8.07 -13.90 0.53
CA LYS A 47 -8.34 -14.01 -0.92
C LYS A 47 -7.25 -14.80 -1.64
N LEU A 48 -5.98 -14.65 -1.24
CA LEU A 48 -4.85 -15.43 -1.76
C LEU A 48 -5.05 -16.92 -1.50
N ALA A 49 -5.35 -17.29 -0.25
CA ALA A 49 -5.61 -18.68 0.12
C ALA A 49 -6.76 -19.29 -0.69
N LYS A 50 -7.87 -18.54 -0.88
CA LYS A 50 -9.01 -18.98 -1.71
C LYS A 50 -8.65 -19.20 -3.19
N LYS A 51 -7.65 -18.49 -3.69
CA LYS A 51 -7.13 -18.64 -5.06
C LYS A 51 -6.02 -19.70 -5.18
N GLY A 52 -5.70 -20.42 -4.11
CA GLY A 52 -4.70 -21.48 -4.13
C GLY A 52 -3.25 -21.00 -3.99
N PHE A 53 -3.03 -19.74 -3.62
CA PHE A 53 -1.69 -19.28 -3.22
C PHE A 53 -1.37 -19.84 -1.83
N ILE A 54 -0.31 -20.65 -1.73
CA ILE A 54 0.08 -21.34 -0.50
C ILE A 54 1.46 -20.83 -0.07
N PHE A 55 1.53 -20.29 1.14
CA PHE A 55 2.77 -19.88 1.79
C PHE A 55 2.92 -20.69 3.08
N LYS A 56 4.12 -21.23 3.33
CA LYS A 56 4.41 -22.04 4.53
C LYS A 56 4.75 -21.18 5.73
N ARG A 57 5.21 -19.95 5.48
CA ARG A 57 5.73 -19.04 6.49
C ARG A 57 5.20 -17.64 6.23
N THR A 58 4.89 -16.93 7.31
CA THR A 58 4.51 -15.52 7.26
C THR A 58 5.52 -14.72 8.06
N LEU A 59 6.13 -13.72 7.42
CA LEU A 59 6.98 -12.73 8.07
C LEU A 59 6.17 -11.44 8.20
N THR A 60 6.16 -10.85 9.40
CA THR A 60 5.41 -9.63 9.67
C THR A 60 6.34 -8.49 10.03
N SER A 61 6.06 -7.29 9.53
CA SER A 61 6.71 -6.06 9.99
C SER A 61 5.71 -4.91 9.97
N PRO A 62 5.70 -4.02 10.97
CA PRO A 62 4.87 -2.82 10.94
C PRO A 62 5.41 -1.75 9.96
N SER A 63 6.63 -1.92 9.45
CA SER A 63 7.26 -0.98 8.52
C SER A 63 7.16 -1.48 7.08
N LEU A 64 6.42 -0.72 6.27
CA LEU A 64 6.33 -0.95 4.81
C LEU A 64 7.68 -0.78 4.11
N GLU A 65 8.56 0.08 4.63
CA GLU A 65 9.93 0.26 4.12
C GLU A 65 10.76 -1.01 4.32
N VAL A 66 10.73 -1.60 5.52
CA VAL A 66 11.44 -2.85 5.81
C VAL A 66 10.95 -3.98 4.91
N LEU A 67 9.62 -4.09 4.72
CA LEU A 67 9.04 -5.08 3.81
C LEU A 67 9.49 -4.86 2.35
N ALA A 68 9.59 -3.61 1.89
CA ALA A 68 10.07 -3.29 0.55
C ALA A 68 11.56 -3.64 0.36
N GLN A 69 12.39 -3.40 1.38
CA GLN A 69 13.81 -3.80 1.36
C GLN A 69 13.97 -5.32 1.36
N LEU A 70 13.20 -6.03 2.18
CA LEU A 70 13.19 -7.50 2.20
C LEU A 70 12.73 -8.09 0.85
N LEU A 71 11.67 -7.53 0.26
CA LEU A 71 11.23 -7.88 -1.09
C LEU A 71 12.37 -7.69 -2.11
N THR A 72 13.03 -6.53 -2.06
CA THR A 72 14.18 -6.19 -2.94
C THR A 72 15.32 -7.20 -2.78
N ALA A 73 15.56 -7.66 -1.55
CA ALA A 73 16.56 -8.69 -1.24
C ALA A 73 16.13 -10.12 -1.61
N GLY A 74 14.94 -10.33 -2.17
CA GLY A 74 14.49 -11.65 -2.64
C GLY A 74 14.03 -12.60 -1.53
N THR A 75 13.74 -12.09 -0.33
CA THR A 75 13.40 -12.94 0.84
C THR A 75 11.98 -13.52 0.82
N GLY A 76 11.22 -13.28 -0.25
CA GLY A 76 9.90 -13.86 -0.45
C GLY A 76 8.96 -12.95 -1.23
N TYR A 77 7.67 -13.19 -1.03
CA TYR A 77 6.58 -12.43 -1.64
C TYR A 77 6.06 -11.41 -0.63
N ALA A 78 5.61 -10.24 -1.08
CA ALA A 78 5.09 -9.20 -0.19
C ALA A 78 3.73 -8.67 -0.64
N LEU A 79 2.82 -8.46 0.31
CA LEU A 79 1.63 -7.63 0.09
C LEU A 79 1.97 -6.18 0.40
N LEU A 80 2.08 -5.35 -0.65
CA LEU A 80 2.49 -3.96 -0.52
C LEU A 80 1.68 -3.05 -1.46
N PRO A 81 1.46 -1.77 -1.06
CA PRO A 81 0.97 -0.75 -1.97
C PRO A 81 1.96 -0.52 -3.11
N GLU A 82 1.44 -0.31 -4.31
CA GLU A 82 2.25 -0.07 -5.51
C GLU A 82 3.15 1.17 -5.35
N ARG A 83 2.65 2.23 -4.71
CA ARG A 83 3.44 3.45 -4.48
C ARG A 83 4.64 3.23 -3.56
N VAL A 84 4.52 2.38 -2.54
CA VAL A 84 5.63 2.04 -1.64
C VAL A 84 6.75 1.39 -2.43
N ILE A 85 6.40 0.40 -3.25
CA ILE A 85 7.39 -0.31 -4.05
C ILE A 85 8.03 0.62 -5.08
N ARG A 86 7.23 1.44 -5.78
CA ARG A 86 7.77 2.41 -6.76
C ARG A 86 8.70 3.44 -6.14
N ALA A 87 8.50 3.80 -4.87
CA ALA A 87 9.31 4.78 -4.17
C ALA A 87 10.58 4.18 -3.54
N LEU A 88 10.51 2.95 -3.04
CA LEU A 88 11.54 2.38 -2.15
C LEU A 88 12.26 1.15 -2.73
N ALA A 89 11.67 0.44 -3.70
CA ALA A 89 12.33 -0.69 -4.31
C ALA A 89 13.24 -0.21 -5.45
N HIS A 90 14.53 -0.58 -5.36
CA HIS A 90 15.53 -0.23 -6.37
C HIS A 90 15.70 -1.32 -7.44
N GLU A 91 15.16 -2.52 -7.21
CA GLU A 91 15.24 -3.67 -8.11
C GLU A 91 13.99 -3.87 -8.97
N LYS A 92 14.07 -4.75 -9.97
CA LYS A 92 12.91 -5.16 -10.77
C LYS A 92 11.98 -6.06 -9.94
N PHE A 93 10.87 -5.49 -9.50
CA PHE A 93 9.72 -6.18 -8.93
C PHE A 93 8.68 -6.51 -9.99
N GLU A 94 7.91 -7.55 -9.75
CA GLU A 94 6.84 -8.02 -10.61
C GLU A 94 5.56 -8.21 -9.79
N LYS A 95 4.45 -7.72 -10.33
CA LYS A 95 3.14 -8.08 -9.81
C LYS A 95 2.90 -9.55 -10.09
N VAL A 96 2.48 -10.30 -9.09
CA VAL A 96 2.16 -11.72 -9.27
C VAL A 96 0.88 -11.85 -10.09
N PRO A 97 0.89 -12.58 -11.22
CA PRO A 97 -0.30 -12.78 -12.03
C PRO A 97 -1.44 -13.40 -11.22
N GLU A 98 -2.67 -12.99 -11.53
CA GLU A 98 -3.92 -13.48 -10.91
C GLU A 98 -4.08 -13.24 -9.40
N ALA A 99 -3.07 -12.70 -8.73
CA ALA A 99 -3.16 -12.35 -7.32
C ALA A 99 -4.29 -11.33 -7.11
N PRO A 100 -5.07 -11.46 -6.02
CA PRO A 100 -6.09 -10.49 -5.68
C PRO A 100 -5.44 -9.14 -5.39
N ALA A 101 -6.17 -8.08 -5.72
CA ALA A 101 -5.76 -6.72 -5.45
C ALA A 101 -6.85 -5.99 -4.68
N PHE A 102 -6.43 -5.08 -3.79
CA PHE A 102 -7.29 -4.12 -3.12
C PHE A 102 -7.05 -2.75 -3.77
N GLN A 103 -8.12 -2.14 -4.28
CA GLN A 103 -8.06 -0.79 -4.83
C GLN A 103 -8.20 0.21 -3.68
N ASP A 104 -7.16 1.00 -3.46
CA ASP A 104 -7.12 2.01 -2.42
C ASP A 104 -7.21 3.42 -2.99
N ARG A 105 -7.60 4.36 -2.15
CA ARG A 105 -7.66 5.78 -2.49
C ARG A 105 -6.95 6.58 -1.43
N ILE A 106 -5.97 7.37 -1.86
CA ILE A 106 -5.29 8.33 -1.00
C ILE A 106 -6.06 9.64 -1.10
N ALA A 107 -6.64 10.05 0.02
CA ALA A 107 -7.40 11.29 0.12
C ALA A 107 -6.74 12.24 1.12
N MET A 108 -6.82 13.53 0.82
CA MET A 108 -6.51 14.59 1.76
C MET A 108 -7.76 14.89 2.59
N ILE A 109 -7.63 14.84 3.91
CA ILE A 109 -8.71 15.05 4.86
C ILE A 109 -8.32 16.19 5.79
N PHE A 110 -9.16 17.23 5.85
CA PHE A 110 -8.90 18.41 6.67
C PHE A 110 -10.21 19.09 7.06
N LYS A 111 -10.16 19.89 8.13
CA LYS A 111 -11.33 20.69 8.52
C LYS A 111 -11.50 21.91 7.63
N LYS A 112 -12.73 22.35 7.41
CA LYS A 112 -13.07 23.51 6.56
C LYS A 112 -12.30 24.79 6.93
N GLU A 113 -12.01 25.01 8.21
CA GLU A 113 -11.24 26.17 8.67
C GLU A 113 -9.78 26.18 8.21
N PHE A 114 -9.19 25.04 7.86
CA PHE A 114 -7.78 24.95 7.45
C PHE A 114 -7.51 25.83 6.22
N THR A 115 -8.45 25.90 5.27
CA THR A 115 -8.34 26.72 4.06
C THR A 115 -8.72 28.19 4.25
N LYS A 116 -9.05 28.63 5.48
CA LYS A 116 -9.29 30.06 5.77
C LYS A 116 -7.99 30.87 5.79
N THR A 117 -6.85 30.23 6.01
CA THR A 117 -5.52 30.89 6.01
C THR A 117 -4.82 30.76 4.65
N ALA A 118 -3.96 31.72 4.31
CA ALA A 118 -3.14 31.64 3.09
C ALA A 118 -2.22 30.40 3.10
N ARG A 119 -1.67 30.05 4.26
CA ARG A 119 -0.80 28.87 4.43
C ARG A 119 -1.56 27.57 4.17
N GLY A 120 -2.76 27.42 4.74
CA GLY A 120 -3.57 26.22 4.51
C GLY A 120 -4.04 26.09 3.07
N LYS A 121 -4.40 27.20 2.40
CA LYS A 121 -4.66 27.21 0.96
C LYS A 121 -3.44 26.74 0.15
N ALA A 122 -2.25 27.22 0.49
CA ALA A 122 -1.01 26.83 -0.21
C ALA A 122 -0.72 25.33 -0.08
N VAL A 123 -0.89 24.73 1.11
CA VAL A 123 -0.72 23.28 1.32
C VAL A 123 -1.73 22.48 0.51
N VAL A 124 -3.01 22.85 0.56
CA VAL A 124 -4.08 22.18 -0.20
C VAL A 124 -3.81 22.25 -1.71
N GLN A 125 -3.33 23.38 -2.21
CA GLN A 125 -2.98 23.55 -3.62
C GLN A 125 -1.75 22.73 -4.00
N ALA A 126 -0.73 22.65 -3.16
CA ALA A 126 0.46 21.84 -3.40
C ALA A 126 0.11 20.34 -3.46
N LEU A 127 -0.65 19.84 -2.49
CA LEU A 127 -1.07 18.43 -2.44
C LEU A 127 -2.00 18.06 -3.60
N ALA A 128 -2.85 18.98 -4.06
CA ALA A 128 -3.71 18.76 -5.23
C ALA A 128 -2.95 18.63 -6.55
N ARG A 129 -1.64 18.92 -6.59
CA ARG A 129 -0.77 18.75 -7.77
C ARG A 129 -0.03 17.42 -7.80
N ILE A 130 -0.08 16.64 -6.71
CA ILE A 130 0.57 15.32 -6.65
C ILE A 130 -0.15 14.37 -7.62
N LYS A 131 0.64 13.64 -8.40
CA LYS A 131 0.19 12.59 -9.32
C LYS A 131 0.76 11.21 -8.92
#